data_AF-A0A523FQH4-F1
#
_entry.id   AF-A0A523FQH4-F1
#
_cell.length_a   1.000
_cell.length_b   1.000
_cell.length_c   1.000
_cell.angle_alpha   90.00
_cell.angle_beta   90.00
_cell.angle_gamma   90.00
#
_symmetry.space_group_name_H-M   'P 1'
#
loop_
_entity.id
_entity.type
_entity.pdbx_description
1 polymer ?
#
loop_
_entity_poly.entity_id
_entity_poly.type
_entity_poly.pdbx_seq_one_letter_code
_entity_poly.pdbx_strand_id
1 'polypeptide(L)'
;MSTSLRICILITDIGFLLYWAVSALALVGLITLSPEWMYGGYGDPQVFAWNWSFVSIDLPFSVLGLAAVAADRRGSLAWRPLALLSLAFTFAAGIMAVSYWAILMEWNPTWFLPNLLLVIWPLFYLPGLVRGTSES
;
A
#
# COMPACT_ATOMS: atom_id res chain seq x y z
N MET A 1 15.28 -7.00 -11.20
CA MET A 1 13.81 -6.91 -11.07
C MET A 1 13.20 -6.73 -12.45
N SER A 2 12.00 -7.27 -12.74
CA SER A 2 11.35 -6.96 -14.02
C SER A 2 10.92 -5.48 -14.06
N THR A 3 10.85 -4.91 -15.26
CA THR A 3 10.41 -3.51 -15.43
C THR A 3 8.99 -3.29 -14.93
N SER A 4 8.08 -4.25 -15.16
CA SER A 4 6.69 -4.16 -14.72
C SER A 4 6.58 -4.16 -13.18
N LEU A 5 7.28 -5.07 -12.49
CA LEU A 5 7.29 -5.12 -11.02
C LEU A 5 7.80 -3.81 -10.41
N ARG A 6 8.89 -3.28 -10.96
CA ARG A 6 9.46 -2.00 -10.54
C ARG A 6 8.47 -0.84 -10.70
N ILE A 7 7.74 -0.79 -11.82
CA ILE A 7 6.73 0.24 -12.05
C ILE A 7 5.58 0.10 -11.05
N CYS A 8 5.07 -1.12 -10.82
CA CYS A 8 4.01 -1.36 -9.84
C CYS A 8 4.40 -0.90 -8.43
N ILE A 9 5.62 -1.25 -7.99
CA ILE A 9 6.18 -0.81 -6.70
C ILE A 9 6.27 0.72 -6.65
N LEU A 10 6.88 1.35 -7.65
CA LEU A 10 7.07 2.81 -7.65
C LEU A 10 5.75 3.58 -7.63
N ILE A 11 4.77 3.17 -8.44
CA ILE A 11 3.45 3.82 -8.46
C ILE A 11 2.75 3.66 -7.10
N THR A 12 2.74 2.44 -6.56
CA THR A 12 2.07 2.14 -5.30
C THR A 12 2.71 2.87 -4.13
N ASP A 13 4.02 2.71 -3.95
CA ASP A 13 4.74 3.22 -2.78
C ASP A 13 4.79 4.75 -2.78
N ILE A 14 5.04 5.38 -3.93
CA ILE A 14 5.00 6.85 -4.03
C ILE A 14 3.58 7.34 -3.78
N GLY A 15 2.56 6.64 -4.30
CA GLY A 15 1.15 6.95 -4.05
C GLY A 15 0.81 6.93 -2.56
N PHE A 16 1.27 5.91 -1.83
CA PHE A 16 1.04 5.79 -0.38
C PHE A 16 1.79 6.84 0.42
N LEU A 17 3.04 7.14 0.06
CA LEU A 17 3.80 8.20 0.71
C LEU A 17 3.15 9.57 0.51
N LEU A 18 2.62 9.84 -0.69
CA LEU A 18 1.86 11.06 -0.97
C LEU A 18 0.54 11.09 -0.19
N TYR A 19 -0.21 9.98 -0.16
CA TYR A 19 -1.44 9.86 0.62
C TYR A 19 -1.20 10.16 2.11
N TRP A 20 -0.17 9.54 2.70
CA TRP A 20 0.15 9.76 4.11
C TRP A 20 0.72 11.15 4.38
N ALA A 21 1.48 11.73 3.45
CA ALA A 21 1.93 13.12 3.56
C ALA A 21 0.74 14.09 3.58
N VAL A 22 -0.20 13.95 2.65
CA VAL A 22 -1.44 14.74 2.60
C VAL A 22 -2.26 14.54 3.88
N SER A 23 -2.44 13.30 4.32
CA SER A 23 -3.17 12.97 5.55
C SER A 23 -2.53 13.59 6.79
N ALA A 24 -1.20 13.57 6.89
CA ALA A 24 -0.46 14.20 7.98
C ALA A 24 -0.59 15.73 7.95
N LEU A 25 -0.46 16.36 6.78
CA LEU A 25 -0.66 17.81 6.62
C LEU A 25 -2.08 18.23 7.02
N ALA A 26 -3.08 17.42 6.68
CA ALA A 26 -4.47 17.66 7.07
C ALA A 26 -4.65 17.52 8.59
N LEU A 27 -4.05 16.48 9.20
CA LEU A 27 -4.13 16.24 10.64
C LEU A 27 -3.56 17.41 11.45
N VAL A 28 -2.44 18.00 11.02
CA VAL A 28 -1.82 19.15 11.71
C VAL A 28 -2.48 20.49 11.34
N GLY A 29 -3.54 20.48 10.54
CA GLY A 29 -4.30 21.68 10.16
C GLY A 29 -3.59 22.58 9.14
N LEU A 30 -2.57 22.08 8.44
CA LEU A 30 -1.88 22.85 7.38
C LEU A 30 -2.68 22.86 6.07
N ILE A 31 -3.53 21.87 5.86
CA ILE A 31 -4.48 21.82 4.74
C ILE A 31 -5.85 21.35 5.23
N THR A 32 -6.90 21.69 4.50
CA THR A 32 -8.26 21.21 4.76
C THR A 32 -8.67 20.21 3.68
N LEU A 33 -9.14 19.04 4.10
CA LEU A 33 -9.73 18.05 3.19
C LEU A 33 -11.24 18.21 3.22
N SER A 34 -11.83 18.31 2.03
CA SER A 34 -13.29 18.46 1.96
C SER A 34 -13.96 17.09 2.17
N PRO A 35 -14.99 17.00 3.03
CA PRO A 35 -15.58 15.72 3.42
C PRO A 35 -16.08 14.85 2.26
N GLU A 36 -16.52 15.45 1.15
CA GLU A 36 -17.02 14.72 -0.02
C GLU A 36 -15.95 13.92 -0.77
N TRP A 37 -14.67 14.25 -0.57
CA TRP A 37 -13.56 13.49 -1.14
C TRP A 37 -13.09 12.36 -0.22
N MET A 38 -13.53 12.34 1.04
CA MET A 38 -13.07 11.40 2.05
C MET A 38 -13.84 10.08 2.02
N TYR A 39 -13.28 9.05 2.65
CA TYR A 39 -13.94 7.77 2.78
C TYR A 39 -15.18 7.85 3.67
N GLY A 40 -16.09 6.88 3.51
CA GLY A 40 -17.32 6.81 4.27
C GLY A 40 -17.04 6.82 5.78
N GLY A 41 -17.74 7.67 6.53
CA GLY A 41 -17.54 7.77 7.97
C GLY A 41 -16.26 8.48 8.40
N TYR A 42 -15.61 9.29 7.55
CA TYR A 42 -14.39 10.03 7.90
C TYR A 42 -14.46 10.83 9.22
N GLY A 43 -15.62 11.38 9.55
CA GLY A 43 -15.85 12.11 10.80
C GLY A 43 -16.07 11.21 12.03
N ASP A 44 -16.24 9.90 11.85
CA ASP A 44 -16.36 8.94 12.94
C ASP A 44 -14.98 8.63 13.53
N PRO A 45 -14.77 8.87 14.84
CA PRO A 45 -13.50 8.59 15.50
C PRO A 45 -13.01 7.14 15.35
N GLN A 46 -13.91 6.17 15.23
CA GLN A 46 -13.54 4.75 15.06
C GLN A 46 -13.03 4.48 13.65
N VAL A 47 -13.68 5.02 12.61
CA VAL A 47 -13.25 4.88 11.22
C VAL A 47 -11.92 5.62 11.02
N PHE A 48 -11.78 6.79 11.63
CA PHE A 48 -10.52 7.53 11.67
C PHE A 48 -9.40 6.67 12.28
N ALA A 49 -9.60 6.11 13.48
CA ALA A 49 -8.60 5.27 14.16
C ALA A 49 -8.26 4.01 13.35
N TRP A 50 -9.27 3.38 12.73
CA TRP A 50 -9.09 2.24 11.84
C TRP A 50 -8.20 2.61 10.65
N ASN A 51 -8.48 3.69 9.93
CA ASN A 51 -7.65 4.13 8.80
C ASN A 51 -6.23 4.47 9.26
N TRP A 52 -6.06 5.18 10.38
CA TRP A 52 -4.74 5.52 10.90
C TRP A 52 -3.94 4.32 11.41
N SER A 53 -4.58 3.20 11.71
CA SER A 53 -3.88 1.95 12.00
C SER A 53 -3.04 1.46 10.80
N PHE A 54 -3.43 1.80 9.56
CA PHE A 54 -2.71 1.42 8.36
C PHE A 54 -1.35 2.10 8.21
N VAL A 55 -1.07 3.22 8.88
CA VAL A 55 0.28 3.83 8.90
C VAL A 55 1.34 2.79 9.25
N SER A 56 1.01 1.89 10.18
CA SER A 56 1.92 0.86 10.69
C SER A 56 2.24 -0.25 9.68
N ILE A 57 1.48 -0.39 8.60
CA ILE A 57 1.75 -1.36 7.53
C ILE A 57 2.11 -0.68 6.20
N ASP A 58 1.50 0.46 5.90
CA ASP A 58 1.66 1.20 4.66
C ASP A 58 3.04 1.81 4.49
N LEU A 59 3.53 2.48 5.54
CA LEU A 59 4.85 3.07 5.51
C LEU A 59 5.94 1.98 5.45
N PRO A 60 5.90 0.90 6.26
CA PRO A 60 6.84 -0.19 6.10
C PRO A 60 6.85 -0.82 4.72
N PHE A 61 5.68 -1.13 4.11
CA PHE A 61 5.71 -1.73 2.78
C PHE A 61 6.27 -0.79 1.72
N SER A 62 6.00 0.51 1.83
CA SER A 62 6.52 1.53 0.92
C SER A 62 8.03 1.70 1.06
N VAL A 63 8.54 1.68 2.29
CA VAL A 63 9.99 1.72 2.56
C VAL A 63 10.66 0.47 2.00
N LEU A 64 10.09 -0.70 2.23
CA LEU A 64 10.63 -1.97 1.74
C LEU A 64 10.63 -2.05 0.20
N GLY A 65 9.58 -1.59 -0.46
CA GLY A 65 9.48 -1.61 -1.92
C GLY A 65 10.48 -0.64 -2.57
N LEU A 66 10.58 0.59 -2.07
CA LEU A 66 11.62 1.54 -2.51
C LEU A 66 13.03 1.03 -2.21
N ALA A 67 13.25 0.38 -1.07
CA ALA A 67 14.53 -0.25 -0.74
C ALA A 67 14.84 -1.40 -1.70
N ALA A 68 13.85 -2.19 -2.11
CA ALA A 68 14.00 -3.24 -3.11
C ALA A 68 14.41 -2.66 -4.47
N VAL A 69 13.76 -1.59 -4.93
CA VAL A 69 14.12 -0.90 -6.18
C VAL A 69 15.55 -0.35 -6.10
N ALA A 70 15.93 0.24 -4.97
CA ALA A 70 17.27 0.76 -4.77
C ALA A 70 18.33 -0.36 -4.74
N ALA A 71 18.05 -1.49 -4.09
CA ALA A 71 18.93 -2.66 -4.06
C ALA A 71 19.11 -3.28 -5.45
N ASP A 72 18.03 -3.38 -6.24
CA ASP A 72 18.08 -3.90 -7.61
C ASP A 72 18.95 -3.03 -8.52
N ARG A 73 18.81 -1.69 -8.42
CA ARG A 73 19.65 -0.73 -9.17
C ARG A 73 21.13 -0.84 -8.82
N ARG A 74 21.47 -1.29 -7.61
CA ARG A 74 22.85 -1.54 -7.17
C ARG A 74 23.34 -2.97 -7.51
N GLY A 75 22.51 -3.79 -8.17
CA GLY A 75 22.84 -5.18 -8.47
C GLY A 75 22.83 -6.12 -7.25
N SER A 76 22.28 -5.70 -6.11
CA SER A 76 22.26 -6.49 -4.87
C SER A 76 21.10 -7.47 -4.84
N LEU A 77 21.37 -8.76 -4.60
CA LEU A 77 20.35 -9.82 -4.50
C LEU A 77 19.33 -9.61 -3.37
N ALA A 78 19.63 -8.73 -2.40
CA ALA A 78 18.71 -8.35 -1.33
C ALA A 78 17.40 -7.74 -1.84
N TRP A 79 17.33 -7.28 -3.10
CA TRP A 79 16.10 -6.75 -3.68
C TRP A 79 14.94 -7.76 -3.65
N ARG A 80 15.22 -9.06 -3.79
CA ARG A 80 14.18 -10.11 -3.84
C ARG A 80 13.42 -10.25 -2.51
N PRO A 81 14.07 -10.53 -1.37
CA PRO A 81 13.36 -10.64 -0.10
C PRO A 81 12.70 -9.31 0.32
N LEU A 82 13.31 -8.16 0.00
CA LEU A 82 12.69 -6.85 0.24
C LEU A 82 11.39 -6.65 -0.56
N ALA A 83 11.41 -6.99 -1.86
CA ALA A 83 10.22 -6.94 -2.70
C ALA A 83 9.15 -7.93 -2.21
N LEU A 84 9.54 -9.13 -1.79
CA LEU A 84 8.61 -10.13 -1.25
C LEU A 84 7.87 -9.61 -0.01
N LEU A 85 8.59 -9.04 0.96
CA LEU A 85 8.00 -8.47 2.17
C LEU A 85 7.09 -7.27 1.83
N SER A 86 7.56 -6.38 0.95
CA SER A 86 6.76 -5.25 0.46
C SER A 86 5.43 -5.73 -0.13
N LEU A 87 5.46 -6.66 -1.09
CA LEU A 87 4.25 -7.18 -1.74
C LEU A 87 3.31 -7.92 -0.78
N ALA A 88 3.86 -8.66 0.19
CA ALA A 88 3.06 -9.33 1.21
C ALA A 88 2.29 -8.33 2.09
N PHE A 89 2.96 -7.24 2.50
CA PHE A 89 2.31 -6.17 3.27
C PHE A 89 1.34 -5.34 2.43
N THR A 90 1.65 -5.04 1.17
CA THR A 90 0.70 -4.39 0.24
C THR A 90 -0.57 -5.23 0.09
N PHE A 91 -0.42 -6.54 -0.12
CA PHE A 91 -1.55 -7.46 -0.20
C PHE A 91 -2.36 -7.48 1.11
N ALA A 92 -1.68 -7.57 2.26
CA ALA A 92 -2.32 -7.56 3.58
C ALA A 92 -3.09 -6.26 3.84
N ALA A 93 -2.51 -5.11 3.54
CA ALA A 93 -3.19 -3.81 3.65
C ALA A 93 -4.43 -3.76 2.74
N GLY A 94 -4.28 -4.15 1.47
CA GLY A 94 -5.39 -4.20 0.53
C GLY A 94 -6.54 -5.08 1.00
N ILE A 95 -6.26 -6.30 1.46
CA ILE A 95 -7.32 -7.23 1.88
C ILE A 95 -7.99 -6.77 3.17
N MET A 96 -7.25 -6.22 4.15
CA MET A 96 -7.84 -5.66 5.37
C MET A 96 -8.81 -4.52 5.03
N ALA A 97 -8.43 -3.62 4.12
CA ALA A 97 -9.28 -2.52 3.68
C ALA A 97 -10.52 -2.99 2.90
N VAL A 98 -10.34 -3.88 1.93
CA VAL A 98 -11.45 -4.46 1.16
C VAL A 98 -12.42 -5.21 2.06
N SER A 99 -11.92 -6.03 2.99
CA SER A 99 -12.76 -6.77 3.94
C SER A 99 -13.55 -5.83 4.84
N TYR A 100 -12.94 -4.77 5.37
CA TYR A 100 -13.64 -3.79 6.19
C TYR A 100 -14.81 -3.14 5.45
N TRP A 101 -14.56 -2.61 4.24
CA TRP A 101 -15.60 -1.96 3.45
C TRP A 101 -16.69 -2.94 3.00
N ALA A 102 -16.33 -4.17 2.65
CA ALA A 102 -17.28 -5.21 2.29
C ALA A 102 -18.20 -5.60 3.47
N ILE A 103 -17.67 -5.68 4.70
CA ILE A 103 -18.47 -5.94 5.91
C ILE A 103 -19.48 -4.83 6.15
N LEU A 104 -19.09 -3.57 5.94
CA LEU A 104 -19.97 -2.41 6.06
C LEU A 104 -20.93 -2.24 4.86
N MET A 105 -20.80 -3.06 3.82
CA MET A 105 -21.54 -2.94 2.57
C MET A 105 -21.34 -1.57 1.89
N GLU A 106 -20.16 -0.97 2.07
CA GLU A 106 -19.78 0.33 1.51
C GLU A 106 -18.93 0.13 0.26
N TRP A 107 -19.45 0.55 -0.90
CA TRP A 107 -18.87 0.23 -2.21
C TRP A 107 -18.44 1.46 -3.00
N ASN A 108 -18.12 2.56 -2.32
CA ASN A 108 -17.64 3.77 -2.99
C ASN A 108 -16.43 3.43 -3.88
N PRO A 109 -16.53 3.55 -5.23
CA PRO A 109 -15.48 3.08 -6.12
C PRO A 109 -14.15 3.81 -5.95
N THR A 110 -14.19 5.09 -5.55
CA THR A 110 -12.99 5.92 -5.32
C THR A 110 -12.11 5.36 -4.22
N TRP A 111 -12.70 4.71 -3.20
CA TRP A 111 -11.97 4.12 -2.08
C TRP A 111 -11.85 2.60 -2.19
N PHE A 112 -12.85 1.93 -2.74
CA PHE A 112 -12.85 0.48 -2.86
C PHE A 112 -11.86 -0.01 -3.93
N LEU A 113 -11.86 0.59 -5.12
CA LEU A 113 -11.03 0.11 -6.24
C LEU A 113 -9.52 0.22 -5.97
N PRO A 114 -8.99 1.34 -5.43
CA PRO A 114 -7.56 1.39 -5.09
C PRO A 114 -7.16 0.28 -4.12
N ASN A 115 -7.94 0.04 -3.07
CA ASN A 115 -7.67 -1.04 -2.11
C ASN A 115 -7.74 -2.43 -2.76
N LEU A 116 -8.69 -2.66 -3.66
CA LEU A 116 -8.79 -3.90 -4.43
C LEU A 116 -7.57 -4.11 -5.33
N LEU A 117 -7.05 -3.05 -5.96
CA LEU A 117 -5.84 -3.15 -6.78
C LEU A 117 -4.63 -3.62 -5.94
N LEU A 118 -4.50 -3.18 -4.69
CA LEU A 118 -3.45 -3.63 -3.76
C LEU A 118 -3.53 -5.11 -3.44
N VAL A 119 -4.71 -5.73 -3.55
CA VAL A 119 -4.88 -7.18 -3.46
C VAL A 119 -4.43 -7.85 -4.75
N ILE A 120 -4.87 -7.33 -5.90
CA ILE A 120 -4.75 -8.01 -7.18
C ILE A 120 -3.31 -7.99 -7.70
N TRP A 121 -2.66 -6.83 -7.74
CA TRP A 121 -1.39 -6.72 -8.45
C TRP A 121 -0.23 -7.52 -7.80
N PRO A 122 -0.09 -7.63 -6.47
CA PRO A 122 0.98 -8.41 -5.87
C PRO A 122 0.90 -9.90 -6.20
N LEU A 123 -0.31 -10.44 -6.38
CA LEU A 123 -0.54 -11.86 -6.68
C LEU A 123 0.11 -12.33 -7.98
N PHE A 124 0.30 -11.43 -8.95
CA PHE A 124 0.99 -11.78 -10.20
C PHE A 124 2.50 -12.01 -10.01
N TYR A 125 3.10 -11.48 -8.95
CA TYR A 125 4.55 -11.48 -8.74
C TYR A 125 5.00 -12.34 -7.55
N LEU A 126 4.15 -12.49 -6.53
CA LEU A 126 4.45 -13.25 -5.30
C LEU A 126 4.97 -14.68 -5.59
N PRO A 127 4.35 -15.51 -6.46
CA PRO A 127 4.86 -16.86 -6.72
C PRO A 127 6.28 -16.88 -7.28
N GLY A 128 6.62 -15.92 -8.14
CA GLY A 128 7.95 -15.78 -8.72
C GLY A 128 8.99 -15.32 -7.70
N LEU A 129 8.62 -14.39 -6.81
CA LEU A 129 9.49 -13.91 -5.74
C LEU A 129 9.77 -14.99 -4.69
N VAL A 130 8.77 -15.80 -4.32
CA VAL A 130 8.95 -16.91 -3.37
C VAL A 130 9.96 -17.92 -3.91
N ARG A 131 9.77 -18.41 -5.15
CA ARG A 131 10.70 -19.36 -5.78
C ARG A 131 12.12 -18.79 -5.89
N GLY A 132 12.24 -17.55 -6.38
CA GLY A 132 13.54 -16.91 -6.57
C GLY A 132 14.27 -16.53 -5.28
N THR A 133 13.60 -16.54 -4.12
CA THR A 133 14.21 -16.30 -2.79
C THR A 133 14.63 -17.62 -2.13
N SER A 134 13.94 -18.73 -2.41
CA SER A 134 14.36 -20.06 -1.90
C SER A 134 15.61 -20.63 -2.59
N GLU A 135 15.93 -20.12 -3.78
CA GLU A 135 17.05 -20.59 -4.62
C GLU A 135 18.33 -19.74 -4.47
N SER A 136 18.27 -18.62 -3.74
CA SER A 136 19.36 -17.65 -3.56
C SER A 136 20.09 -17.80 -2.23
#